data_AF-A0A528MZU9-F1
#
_entry.id   AF-A0A528MZU9-F1
#
_cell.length_a   1.000
_cell.length_b   1.000
_cell.length_c   1.000
_cell.angle_alpha   90.00
_cell.angle_beta   90.00
_cell.angle_gamma   90.00
#
_symmetry.space_group_name_H-M   'P 1'
#
loop_
_entity.id
_entity.type
_entity.pdbx_description
1 polymer ?
#
loop_
_entity_poly.entity_id
_entity_poly.type
_entity_poly.pdbx_seq_one_letter_code
_entity_poly.pdbx_strand_id
1 'polypeptide(L)' 'AAARLNLTQSAVSGHLRRLEEQVGKPLLRRTTRSLEMTQDGERLLAYARAMLSLNRDALADLAQAPFHGRVR' A
#
# COMPACT_ATOMS: atom_id res chain seq x y z
N ALA A 1 10.83 -12.04 -4.78
CA ALA A 1 10.03 -10.86 -4.36
C ALA A 1 8.78 -11.21 -3.53
N ALA A 2 8.20 -12.43 -3.62
CA ALA A 2 6.97 -12.83 -2.90
C ALA A 2 7.14 -13.18 -1.40
N ALA A 3 8.36 -13.14 -0.85
CA ALA A 3 8.65 -13.62 0.51
C ALA A 3 8.60 -12.55 1.61
N ARG A 4 8.21 -11.30 1.32
CA ARG A 4 8.28 -10.17 2.28
C ARG A 4 6.96 -9.78 2.96
N LEU A 5 5.87 -10.46 2.64
CA LEU A 5 4.60 -10.26 3.32
C LEU A 5 4.18 -11.64 3.81
N ASN A 6 4.01 -11.80 5.13
CA ASN A 6 3.41 -12.97 5.78
C ASN A 6 1.91 -13.12 5.40
N LEU A 7 1.59 -12.92 4.13
CA LEU A 7 0.27 -13.02 3.55
C LEU A 7 0.36 -14.12 2.50
N THR A 8 -0.40 -15.19 2.70
CA THR A 8 -0.55 -16.25 1.71
C THR A 8 -0.97 -15.64 0.37
N GLN A 9 -0.51 -16.20 -0.74
CA GLN A 9 -0.85 -15.76 -2.10
C GLN A 9 -2.36 -15.60 -2.32
N SER A 10 -3.18 -16.37 -1.60
CA SER A 10 -4.64 -16.27 -1.57
C SER A 10 -5.15 -15.01 -0.88
N ALA A 11 -4.59 -14.64 0.28
CA ALA A 11 -4.94 -13.42 1.00
C ALA A 11 -4.59 -12.15 0.20
N VAL A 12 -3.46 -12.17 -0.52
CA VAL A 12 -3.07 -11.07 -1.41
C VAL A 12 -4.02 -10.97 -2.61
N SER A 13 -4.42 -12.10 -3.20
CA SER A 13 -5.35 -12.13 -4.33
C SER A 13 -6.75 -11.62 -3.95
N GLY A 14 -7.23 -11.93 -2.75
CA GLY A 14 -8.53 -11.46 -2.26
C GLY A 14 -8.55 -9.95 -1.97
N HIS A 15 -7.47 -9.40 -1.39
CA HIS A 15 -7.34 -7.96 -1.21
C HIS A 15 -7.28 -7.21 -2.54
N LEU A 16 -6.51 -7.74 -3.49
CA LEU A 16 -6.40 -7.15 -4.82
C LEU A 16 -7.75 -7.13 -5.54
N ARG A 17 -8.51 -8.23 -5.50
CA ARG A 17 -9.83 -8.28 -6.15
C ARG A 17 -10.78 -7.23 -5.58
N ARG A 18 -10.84 -7.06 -4.26
CA ARG A 18 -11.65 -6.00 -3.64
C ARG A 18 -11.21 -4.60 -4.08
N LEU A 19 -9.91 -4.39 -4.23
CA LEU A 19 -9.38 -3.11 -4.69
C LEU A 19 -9.74 -2.86 -6.16
N GLU A 20 -9.68 -3.89 -7.02
CA GLU A 20 -10.13 -3.83 -8.42
C GLU A 20 -11.63 -3.53 -8.51
N GLU A 21 -12.45 -4.14 -7.66
CA GLU A 21 -13.89 -3.89 -7.56
C GLU A 21 -14.20 -2.45 -7.12
N GLN A 22 -13.48 -1.92 -6.13
CA GLN A 22 -13.64 -0.53 -5.67
C GLN A 22 -13.23 0.50 -6.71
N VAL A 23 -12.15 0.23 -7.45
CA VAL A 23 -11.66 1.10 -8.52
C VAL A 23 -12.48 0.93 -9.81
N GLY A 24 -13.19 -0.19 -9.95
CA GLY A 24 -13.94 -0.56 -11.15
C GLY A 24 -13.03 -0.94 -12.34
N LYS A 25 -11.76 -1.24 -12.08
CA LYS A 25 -10.75 -1.51 -13.12
C LYS A 25 -9.78 -2.61 -12.69
N PRO A 26 -9.28 -3.44 -13.63
CA PRO A 26 -8.23 -4.40 -13.33
C PRO A 26 -6.91 -3.67 -13.04
N LEU A 27 -6.24 -4.07 -11.96
CA LEU A 27 -4.98 -3.49 -11.50
C LEU A 27 -3.81 -4.40 -11.85
N LEU A 28 -4.05 -5.72 -11.98
CA LEU A 28 -3.09 -6.67 -12.54
C LEU A 28 -3.65 -7.39 -13.77
N ARG A 29 -2.77 -7.73 -14.70
CA ARG A 29 -3.05 -8.64 -15.82
C ARG A 29 -2.28 -9.93 -15.60
N ARG A 30 -3.00 -11.05 -15.66
CA ARG A 30 -2.43 -12.39 -15.65
C ARG A 30 -2.26 -12.87 -17.09
N THR A 31 -1.05 -13.23 -17.46
CA THR A 31 -0.77 -14.02 -18.66
C THR A 31 -0.43 -15.45 -18.25
N THR A 32 -0.33 -16.37 -19.21
CA THR A 32 0.09 -17.76 -18.95
C THR A 32 1.52 -17.89 -18.42
N ARG A 33 2.35 -16.84 -18.55
CA ARG A 33 3.76 -16.83 -18.13
C ARG A 33 4.11 -15.75 -17.11
N SER A 34 3.32 -14.69 -16.98
CA SER A 34 3.65 -13.52 -16.15
C SER A 34 2.43 -12.91 -15.45
N LEU A 35 2.70 -12.19 -14.36
CA LEU A 35 1.76 -11.31 -13.68
C LEU A 35 2.32 -9.90 -13.81
N GLU A 36 1.57 -9.02 -14.47
CA GLU A 36 2.00 -7.65 -14.79
C GLU A 36 1.01 -6.63 -14.23
N MET A 37 1.51 -5.44 -13.86
CA MET A 37 0.63 -4.34 -13.48
C MET A 37 -0.02 -3.72 -14.71
N THR A 38 -1.27 -3.27 -14.56
CA THR A 38 -1.89 -2.40 -15.55
C THR A 38 -1.43 -0.96 -15.33
N GLN A 39 -1.66 -0.09 -16.31
CA GLN A 39 -1.42 1.34 -16.16
C GLN A 39 -2.19 1.94 -14.96
N ASP A 40 -3.45 1.51 -14.76
CA ASP A 40 -4.23 1.94 -13.60
C ASP A 40 -3.68 1.34 -12.28
N GLY A 41 -3.16 0.11 -12.32
CA GLY A 41 -2.44 -0.52 -11.22
C GLY A 41 -1.19 0.25 -10.79
N GLU A 42 -0.38 0.69 -11.75
CA GLU A 42 0.81 1.52 -11.50
C GLU A 42 0.44 2.88 -10.90
N ARG A 43 -0.60 3.53 -11.44
CA ARG A 43 -1.11 4.81 -10.92
C ARG A 43 -1.59 4.65 -9.48
N LEU A 44 -2.38 3.62 -9.19
CA LEU A 44 -2.87 3.37 -7.83
C LEU A 44 -1.72 3.05 -6.87
N LEU A 45 -0.70 2.29 -7.32
CA LEU A 45 0.46 1.99 -6.52
C LEU A 45 1.20 3.26 -6.08
N ALA A 46 1.35 4.24 -6.98
CA ALA A 46 1.97 5.53 -6.65
C ALA A 46 1.21 6.24 -5.52
N TYR A 47 -0.12 6.31 -5.62
CA TYR A 47 -0.97 6.90 -4.56
C TYR A 47 -0.91 6.12 -3.26
N ALA A 48 -0.98 4.79 -3.30
CA ALA A 48 -0.91 3.94 -2.12
C ALA A 48 0.41 4.13 -1.37
N ARG A 49 1.53 4.26 -2.09
CA ARG A 49 2.85 4.57 -1.48
C ARG A 49 2.85 5.93 -0.82
N ALA A 50 2.31 6.96 -1.47
CA ALA A 50 2.21 8.30 -0.90
C ALA A 50 1.36 8.31 0.38
N MET A 51 0.20 7.64 0.37
CA MET A 51 -0.68 7.51 1.54
C MET A 51 0.02 6.81 2.71
N LEU A 52 0.77 5.73 2.44
CA LEU A 52 1.52 5.02 3.49
C LEU A 52 2.67 5.86 4.05
N SER A 53 3.34 6.65 3.22
CA SER A 53 4.34 7.61 3.68
C SER A 53 3.71 8.65 4.60
N LEU A 54 2.63 9.29 4.13
CA LEU A 54 1.93 10.32 4.88
C LEU A 54 1.41 9.80 6.22
N ASN A 55 0.87 8.57 6.25
CA ASN A 55 0.44 7.92 7.49
C ASN A 55 1.61 7.75 8.46
N ARG A 56 2.76 7.26 7.97
CA ARG A 56 3.96 7.11 8.79
C ARG A 56 4.42 8.45 9.35
N ASP A 57 4.45 9.49 8.52
CA ASP A 57 4.88 10.83 8.92
C ASP A 57 3.92 11.40 9.98
N ALA A 58 2.61 11.25 9.79
CA ALA A 58 1.61 11.68 10.76
C ALA A 58 1.74 10.94 12.10
N LEU A 59 1.96 9.61 12.08
CA LEU A 59 2.18 8.84 13.30
C LEU A 59 3.48 9.25 14.00
N ALA A 60 4.53 9.54 13.25
CA ALA A 60 5.80 9.99 13.81
C ALA A 60 5.68 11.38 14.45
N ASP A 61 4.98 12.31 13.80
CA ASP A 61 4.70 13.65 14.31
C ASP A 61 3.89 13.60 15.62
N LEU A 62 2.78 12.85 15.62
CA LEU A 62 1.92 12.70 16.79
C LEU A 62 2.60 11.93 17.94
N ALA A 63 3.48 10.98 17.63
CA ALA A 63 4.30 10.29 18.64
C ALA A 63 5.35 11.21 19.28
N GLN A 64 5.67 12.35 18.64
CA GLN A 64 6.58 13.38 19.18
C GLN A 64 5.88 14.48 20.00
N ALA A 65 4.62 14.26 20.44
CA ALA A 65 3.93 15.16 21.35
C ALA A 65 4.81 15.57 22.56
N PRO A 66 4.71 16.83 22.99
CA PRO A 66 5.85 17.73 23.05
C PRO A 66 6.78 17.41 24.20
N PHE A 67 8.09 17.55 23.96
CA PHE A 67 9.04 17.86 25.03
C PHE A 67 8.51 19.10 25.76
N HIS A 68 7.78 18.87 26.85
CA HIS A 68 7.38 19.93 27.75
C HIS A 68 8.65 20.52 28.34
N GLY A 69 9.04 21.67 27.80
CA GLY A 69 10.12 22.47 28.33
C GLY A 69 9.96 22.64 29.83
N ARG A 70 10.89 22.08 30.58
CA ARG A 70 11.58 22.79 31.64
C ARG A 70 13.06 22.50 31.50
N VAL A 71 13.68 23.22 30.57
CA VAL A 71 15.11 23.51 30.71
C VAL A 71 15.17 24.65 31.73
N ARG A 72 15.59 24.29 32.95
CA ARG A 72 16.01 25.25 33.97
C ARG A 72 17.38 25.81 33.59
#